data_AF-A0A914YDA6-F1
#
_entry.id   AF-A0A914YDA6-F1
#
_cell.length_a   1.000
_cell.length_b   1.000
_cell.length_c   1.000
_cell.angle_alpha   90.00
_cell.angle_beta   90.00
_cell.angle_gamma   90.00
#
_symmetry.space_group_name_H-M   'P 1'
#
loop_
_entity.id
_entity.type
_entity.pdbx_description
1 polymer ?
#
loop_
_entity_poly.entity_id
_entity_poly.type
_entity_poly.pdbx_seq_one_letter_code
_entity_poly.pdbx_strand_id
1 'polypeptide(L)'
;MFLHLNNYITHQAKELQIEEVLSQLSVKRETKQYHIGKLVIVRWRDKVLIPCGEYLAKLLLEQFENFRSGRTIEISDLIKQCVTCYVTAEGYDIAENSSFSDQRDDFKLYKDTFELPLQQSCQNYYLSKAKEWENFTDSVAFIENVANLMDSEKNLAKLLMHPSTVTVIEQWAAQALVADKVKNLKLSFKSHMTDEHFNGSELHKCYNVLKLIDNGLIDLVKDYETYIIDYTTKKFGKDFNDPKIFVNVVAEAHEKFDKLTYQTFDKHREFTEIMDRVR
;
A
#
# COMPACT_ATOMS: atom_id res chain seq x y z
N MET A 1 22.54 6.18 -34.23
CA MET A 1 22.25 6.65 -35.61
C MET A 1 21.72 8.09 -35.63
N PHE A 2 20.71 8.45 -34.84
CA PHE A 2 20.12 9.82 -34.85
C PHE A 2 20.79 10.86 -33.93
N LEU A 3 21.88 10.52 -33.23
CA LEU A 3 22.52 11.41 -32.24
C LEU A 3 23.03 12.72 -32.87
N HIS A 4 23.65 12.63 -34.05
CA HIS A 4 24.16 13.80 -34.77
C HIS A 4 23.03 14.71 -35.26
N LEU A 5 21.91 14.13 -35.72
CA LEU A 5 20.74 14.89 -36.16
C LEU A 5 20.02 15.54 -34.97
N ASN A 6 19.94 14.86 -33.83
CA ASN A 6 19.42 15.41 -32.59
C ASN A 6 20.22 16.65 -32.15
N ASN A 7 21.56 16.54 -32.09
CA ASN A 7 22.42 17.65 -31.69
C ASN A 7 22.32 18.83 -32.66
N TYR A 8 22.24 18.55 -33.97
CA TYR A 8 22.08 19.57 -34.99
C TYR A 8 20.73 20.31 -34.87
N ILE A 9 19.61 19.59 -34.72
CA ILE A 9 18.28 20.19 -34.56
C ILE A 9 18.20 21.03 -33.28
N THR A 10 18.73 20.53 -32.16
CA THR A 10 18.76 21.27 -30.90
C THR A 10 19.61 22.54 -30.99
N HIS A 11 20.72 22.51 -31.73
CA HIS A 11 21.55 23.70 -31.97
C HIS A 11 20.84 24.72 -32.86
N GLN A 12 20.27 24.26 -33.97
CA GLN A 12 19.60 25.11 -34.95
C GLN A 12 18.31 25.75 -34.38
N ALA A 13 17.58 25.03 -33.52
CA ALA A 13 16.41 25.55 -32.82
C ALA A 13 16.75 26.69 -31.84
N LYS A 14 17.90 26.59 -31.16
CA LYS A 14 18.42 27.65 -30.28
C LYS A 14 18.91 28.87 -31.06
N GLU A 15 19.60 28.65 -32.20
CA GLU A 15 20.09 29.75 -33.05
C GLU A 15 18.97 30.53 -33.74
N LEU A 16 17.87 29.87 -34.10
CA LEU A 16 16.79 30.49 -34.89
C LEU A 16 15.66 31.10 -34.04
N GLN A 17 15.77 31.15 -32.71
CA GLN A 17 14.72 31.66 -31.79
C GLN A 17 13.31 31.15 -32.17
N ILE A 18 13.22 29.88 -32.59
CA ILE A 18 12.00 29.34 -33.20
C ILE A 18 10.82 29.38 -32.21
N GLU A 19 11.08 29.27 -30.91
CA GLU A 19 10.07 29.43 -29.86
C GLU A 19 9.43 30.82 -29.87
N GLU A 20 10.20 31.87 -30.13
CA GLU A 20 9.73 33.26 -30.18
C GLU A 20 8.87 33.48 -31.44
N VAL A 21 9.30 32.95 -32.58
CA VAL A 21 8.56 33.02 -33.86
C VAL A 21 7.27 32.20 -33.83
N LEU A 22 7.28 31.01 -33.24
CA LEU A 22 6.07 30.18 -33.07
C LEU A 22 5.07 30.81 -32.09
N SER A 23 5.55 31.53 -31.07
CA SER A 23 4.67 32.27 -30.15
C SER A 23 3.95 33.44 -30.83
N GLN A 24 4.59 34.10 -31.80
CA GLN A 24 4.05 35.23 -32.55
C GLN A 24 3.04 34.83 -33.63
N LEU A 25 3.12 33.59 -34.14
CA LEU A 25 2.30 33.15 -35.28
C LEU A 25 0.85 32.75 -34.93
N SER A 26 0.41 32.84 -33.67
CA SER A 26 -0.98 32.59 -33.19
C SER A 26 -1.62 31.23 -33.52
N VAL A 27 -0.97 30.40 -34.35
CA VAL A 27 -1.29 28.99 -34.51
C VAL A 27 -0.70 28.27 -33.31
N LYS A 28 -1.46 28.21 -32.21
CA LYS A 28 -1.20 27.31 -31.07
C LYS A 28 -1.31 25.84 -31.51
N ARG A 29 -0.39 25.38 -32.36
CA ARG A 29 0.05 23.99 -32.29
C ARG A 29 1.19 24.03 -31.30
N GLU A 30 0.94 23.56 -30.09
CA GLU A 30 1.98 23.30 -29.09
C GLU A 30 2.91 22.21 -29.64
N THR A 31 3.73 22.53 -30.64
CA THR A 31 4.73 21.61 -31.18
C THR A 31 5.92 21.66 -30.24
N LYS A 32 5.80 20.96 -29.11
CA LYS A 32 6.94 20.67 -28.25
C LYS A 32 7.99 19.93 -29.07
N GLN A 33 9.19 20.47 -29.12
CA GLN A 33 10.31 19.82 -29.79
C GLN A 33 10.88 18.73 -28.88
N TYR A 34 11.09 17.56 -29.46
CA TYR A 34 11.64 16.40 -28.75
C TYR A 34 12.75 15.79 -29.61
N HIS A 35 13.78 15.23 -28.97
CA HIS A 35 14.69 14.31 -29.63
C HIS A 35 13.94 13.17 -30.32
N ILE A 36 14.45 12.69 -31.45
CA ILE A 36 13.74 11.72 -32.32
C ILE A 36 13.28 10.47 -31.55
N GLY A 37 14.12 9.92 -30.67
CA GLY A 37 13.75 8.76 -29.84
C GLY A 37 12.57 9.05 -28.90
N LYS A 38 12.54 10.24 -28.31
CA LYS A 38 11.46 10.70 -27.43
C LYS A 38 10.18 11.00 -28.22
N LEU A 39 10.31 11.59 -29.41
CA LEU A 39 9.19 11.85 -30.31
C LEU A 39 8.47 10.56 -30.73
N VAL A 40 9.21 9.48 -31.00
CA VAL A 40 8.64 8.17 -31.34
C VAL A 40 7.79 7.65 -30.17
N ILE A 41 8.30 7.73 -28.94
CA ILE A 41 7.59 7.25 -27.75
C ILE A 41 6.35 8.10 -27.47
N VAL A 42 6.44 9.42 -27.56
CA VAL A 42 5.28 10.33 -27.40
C VAL A 42 4.21 10.03 -28.43
N ARG A 43 4.59 9.82 -29.70
CA ARG A 43 3.61 9.47 -30.75
C ARG A 43 3.01 8.09 -30.58
N TRP A 44 3.81 7.10 -30.19
CA TRP A 44 3.31 5.77 -29.88
C TRP A 44 2.33 5.80 -28.69
N ARG A 45 2.66 6.55 -27.63
CA ARG A 45 1.77 6.75 -26.48
C ARG A 45 0.41 7.32 -26.89
N ASP A 46 0.42 8.44 -27.59
CA ASP A 46 -0.81 9.17 -27.92
C ASP A 46 -1.69 8.44 -28.93
N LYS A 47 -1.10 7.65 -29.84
CA LYS A 47 -1.81 7.02 -30.96
C LYS A 47 -2.10 5.54 -30.77
N VAL A 48 -1.33 4.84 -29.95
CA VAL A 48 -1.45 3.39 -29.74
C VAL A 48 -1.75 3.09 -28.29
N LEU A 49 -0.95 3.62 -27.37
CA LEU A 49 -1.06 3.25 -25.96
C LEU A 49 -2.38 3.74 -25.36
N ILE A 50 -2.63 5.06 -25.33
CA ILE A 50 -3.83 5.65 -24.71
C ILE A 50 -5.14 5.03 -25.24
N PRO A 51 -5.35 4.90 -26.57
CA PRO A 51 -6.58 4.29 -27.08
C PRO A 51 -6.76 2.81 -26.69
N CYS A 52 -5.68 2.07 -26.48
CA CYS A 52 -5.73 0.68 -26.05
C CYS A 52 -5.97 0.52 -24.54
N GLY A 53 -5.87 1.59 -23.76
CA GLY A 53 -5.90 1.55 -22.29
C GLY A 53 -7.18 1.00 -21.71
N GLU A 54 -8.32 1.44 -22.23
CA GLU A 54 -9.62 0.95 -21.72
C GLU A 54 -9.79 -0.56 -21.93
N TYR A 55 -9.36 -1.09 -23.07
CA TYR A 55 -9.45 -2.52 -23.36
C TYR A 55 -8.48 -3.32 -22.47
N LEU A 56 -7.25 -2.83 -22.31
CA LEU A 56 -6.26 -3.48 -21.47
C LEU A 56 -6.65 -3.44 -19.98
N ALA A 57 -7.23 -2.34 -19.52
CA ALA A 57 -7.76 -2.22 -18.16
C ALA A 57 -8.88 -3.24 -17.92
N LYS A 58 -9.81 -3.43 -18.86
CA LYS A 58 -10.85 -4.46 -18.77
C LYS A 58 -10.25 -5.87 -18.67
N LEU A 59 -9.32 -6.21 -19.55
CA LEU A 59 -8.63 -7.51 -19.51
C LEU A 59 -7.91 -7.73 -18.17
N LEU A 60 -7.27 -6.68 -17.64
CA LEU A 60 -6.61 -6.74 -16.35
C LEU A 60 -7.60 -7.05 -15.23
N LEU A 61 -8.74 -6.34 -15.19
CA LEU A 61 -9.81 -6.60 -14.22
C LEU A 61 -10.35 -8.04 -14.32
N GLU A 62 -10.54 -8.55 -15.54
CA GLU A 62 -10.94 -9.94 -15.78
C GLU A 62 -9.92 -10.94 -15.23
N GLN A 63 -8.61 -10.66 -15.34
CA GLN A 63 -7.59 -11.52 -14.73
C GLN A 63 -7.64 -11.50 -13.20
N PHE A 64 -7.94 -10.35 -12.59
CA PHE A 64 -8.16 -10.27 -11.15
C PHE A 64 -9.37 -11.10 -10.71
N GLU A 65 -10.47 -11.04 -11.44
CA GLU A 65 -11.65 -11.88 -11.18
C GLU A 65 -11.36 -13.37 -11.39
N ASN A 66 -10.65 -13.72 -12.45
CA ASN A 66 -10.24 -15.10 -12.72
C ASN A 66 -9.37 -15.65 -11.58
N PHE A 67 -8.39 -14.89 -11.11
CA PHE A 67 -7.55 -15.29 -9.96
C PHE A 67 -8.38 -15.52 -8.70
N ARG A 68 -9.31 -14.60 -8.38
CA ARG A 68 -10.22 -14.72 -7.23
C ARG A 68 -11.12 -15.96 -7.33
N SER A 69 -11.49 -16.36 -8.53
CA SER A 69 -12.27 -17.59 -8.79
C SER A 69 -11.43 -18.87 -8.84
N GLY A 70 -10.10 -18.78 -8.69
CA GLY A 70 -9.18 -19.91 -8.77
C GLY A 70 -8.89 -20.41 -10.19
N ARG A 71 -9.20 -19.60 -11.21
CA ARG A 71 -8.88 -19.92 -12.62
C ARG A 71 -7.42 -19.57 -12.92
N THR A 72 -6.83 -20.30 -13.88
CA THR A 72 -5.46 -20.09 -14.33
C THR A 72 -5.29 -18.73 -15.01
N ILE A 73 -4.21 -18.01 -14.68
CA ILE A 73 -3.82 -16.76 -15.35
C ILE A 73 -2.87 -17.13 -16.50
N GLU A 74 -3.34 -17.03 -17.74
CA GLU A 74 -2.56 -17.45 -18.91
C GLU A 74 -1.71 -16.32 -19.52
N ILE A 75 -2.03 -15.04 -19.24
CA ILE A 75 -1.48 -13.85 -19.94
C ILE A 75 -0.79 -12.88 -18.97
N SER A 76 -0.33 -13.36 -17.81
CA SER A 76 0.24 -12.51 -16.75
C SER A 76 1.43 -11.66 -17.20
N ASP A 77 2.38 -12.26 -17.90
CA ASP A 77 3.62 -11.59 -18.32
C ASP A 77 3.38 -10.49 -19.35
N LEU A 78 2.45 -10.72 -20.29
CA LEU A 78 2.11 -9.73 -21.31
C LEU A 78 1.40 -8.53 -20.67
N ILE A 79 0.45 -8.77 -19.76
CA ILE A 79 -0.26 -7.70 -19.05
C ILE A 79 0.74 -6.87 -18.22
N LYS A 80 1.66 -7.53 -17.50
CA LYS A 80 2.71 -6.84 -16.73
C LYS A 80 3.58 -5.96 -17.61
N GLN A 81 3.99 -6.46 -18.77
CA GLN A 81 4.78 -5.69 -19.73
C GLN A 81 3.98 -4.48 -20.25
N CYS A 82 2.72 -4.69 -20.63
CA CYS A 82 1.87 -3.62 -21.09
C CYS A 82 1.64 -2.56 -20.01
N VAL A 83 1.40 -2.95 -18.76
CA VAL A 83 1.31 -2.02 -17.61
C VAL A 83 2.61 -1.23 -17.45
N THR A 84 3.77 -1.88 -17.54
CA THR A 84 5.09 -1.24 -17.46
C THR A 84 5.30 -0.23 -18.61
N CYS A 85 4.71 -0.47 -19.78
CA CYS A 85 4.77 0.47 -20.90
C CYS A 85 4.09 1.81 -20.59
N TYR A 86 3.03 1.84 -19.79
CA TYR A 86 2.34 3.09 -19.42
C TYR A 86 3.20 3.94 -18.49
N VAL A 87 3.82 3.30 -17.50
CA VAL A 87 4.75 3.93 -16.57
C VAL A 87 5.96 4.52 -17.31
N THR A 88 6.53 3.73 -18.22
CA THR A 88 7.70 4.18 -19.00
C THR A 88 7.34 5.29 -20.00
N ALA A 89 6.23 5.17 -20.73
CA ALA A 89 5.79 6.17 -21.71
C ALA A 89 5.52 7.55 -21.10
N GLU A 90 5.05 7.60 -19.85
CA GLU A 90 4.83 8.85 -19.13
C GLU A 90 6.14 9.54 -18.75
N GLY A 91 7.16 8.77 -18.36
CA GLY A 91 8.49 9.30 -18.05
C GLY A 91 9.18 10.02 -19.22
N TYR A 92 8.71 9.82 -20.46
CA TYR A 92 9.23 10.48 -21.66
C TYR A 92 8.50 11.78 -22.04
N ASP A 93 7.50 12.27 -21.30
CA ASP A 93 6.91 13.59 -21.58
C ASP A 93 7.66 14.76 -20.89
N ILE A 94 8.61 14.43 -20.01
CA ILE A 94 9.27 15.39 -19.12
C ILE A 94 10.30 16.21 -19.90
N ALA A 95 10.17 17.54 -19.93
CA ALA A 95 11.09 18.46 -20.61
C ALA A 95 12.54 18.30 -20.13
N GLU A 96 13.52 18.57 -20.99
CA GLU A 96 14.96 18.39 -20.71
C GLU A 96 15.49 19.21 -19.51
N ASN A 97 14.69 20.14 -18.99
CA ASN A 97 15.09 21.11 -17.95
C ASN A 97 14.53 20.81 -16.55
N SER A 98 13.72 19.76 -16.38
CA SER A 98 13.28 19.30 -15.05
C SER A 98 14.12 18.10 -14.65
N SER A 99 14.86 18.23 -13.55
CA SER A 99 15.66 17.17 -12.94
C SER A 99 14.88 15.85 -12.95
N PHE A 100 15.51 14.80 -13.49
CA PHE A 100 14.96 13.44 -13.59
C PHE A 100 14.48 12.85 -12.25
N SER A 101 14.83 13.49 -11.12
CA SER A 101 14.45 13.12 -9.76
C SER A 101 13.08 13.64 -9.32
N ASP A 102 12.61 14.80 -9.81
CA ASP A 102 11.60 15.57 -9.06
C ASP A 102 10.15 15.35 -9.53
N GLN A 103 9.94 14.59 -10.61
CA GLN A 103 8.60 14.40 -11.21
C GLN A 103 8.32 12.96 -11.65
N ARG A 104 9.07 11.98 -11.13
CA ARG A 104 8.85 10.55 -11.42
C ARG A 104 7.70 9.91 -10.65
N ASP A 105 7.04 10.63 -9.74
CA ASP A 105 6.12 10.01 -8.77
C ASP A 105 4.64 10.11 -9.11
N ASP A 106 4.25 10.91 -10.11
CA ASP A 106 2.82 11.15 -10.32
C ASP A 106 2.13 10.07 -11.15
N PHE A 107 2.85 9.31 -11.99
CA PHE A 107 2.38 8.18 -12.82
C PHE A 107 0.91 8.30 -13.26
N LYS A 108 0.49 9.51 -13.65
CA LYS A 108 -0.91 9.89 -13.79
C LYS A 108 -1.59 9.08 -14.87
N LEU A 109 -0.92 8.84 -15.99
CA LEU A 109 -1.48 8.04 -17.08
C LEU A 109 -1.73 6.60 -16.62
N TYR A 110 -0.79 6.03 -15.87
CA TYR A 110 -0.95 4.70 -15.29
C TYR A 110 -2.06 4.66 -14.22
N LYS A 111 -2.10 5.64 -13.31
CA LYS A 111 -3.10 5.74 -12.25
C LYS A 111 -4.51 5.87 -12.82
N ASP A 112 -4.70 6.77 -13.78
CA ASP A 112 -6.00 7.03 -14.40
C ASP A 112 -6.50 5.83 -15.22
N THR A 113 -5.59 5.13 -15.90
CA THR A 113 -5.95 4.00 -16.79
C THR A 113 -6.16 2.69 -16.02
N PHE A 114 -5.36 2.40 -15.00
CA PHE A 114 -5.36 1.09 -14.33
C PHE A 114 -5.67 1.15 -12.84
N GLU A 115 -5.00 2.02 -12.06
CA GLU A 115 -5.19 2.03 -10.61
C GLU A 115 -6.61 2.46 -10.24
N LEU A 116 -7.16 3.49 -10.87
CA LEU A 116 -8.49 4.00 -10.54
C LEU A 116 -9.61 2.97 -10.85
N PRO A 117 -9.68 2.36 -12.06
CA PRO A 117 -10.65 1.29 -12.32
C PRO A 117 -10.46 0.07 -11.42
N LEU A 118 -9.20 -0.31 -11.14
CA LEU A 118 -8.89 -1.42 -10.23
C LEU A 118 -9.36 -1.12 -8.81
N GLN A 119 -9.08 0.07 -8.29
CA GLN A 119 -9.50 0.49 -6.96
C GLN A 119 -11.02 0.42 -6.82
N GLN A 120 -11.77 0.91 -7.81
CA GLN A 120 -13.24 0.86 -7.81
C GLN A 120 -13.77 -0.59 -7.83
N SER A 121 -13.21 -1.43 -8.70
CA SER A 121 -13.58 -2.85 -8.79
C SER A 121 -13.27 -3.59 -7.49
N CYS A 122 -12.07 -3.40 -6.94
CA CYS A 122 -11.64 -3.97 -5.67
C CYS A 122 -12.53 -3.51 -4.51
N GLN A 123 -12.83 -2.21 -4.40
CA GLN A 123 -13.72 -1.70 -3.36
C GLN A 123 -15.10 -2.38 -3.41
N ASN A 124 -15.71 -2.50 -4.59
CA ASN A 124 -17.01 -3.17 -4.73
C ASN A 124 -16.94 -4.66 -4.34
N TYR A 125 -15.87 -5.35 -4.73
CA TYR A 125 -15.63 -6.74 -4.35
C TYR A 125 -15.49 -6.90 -2.83
N TYR A 126 -14.65 -6.07 -2.19
CA TYR A 126 -14.41 -6.12 -0.75
C TYR A 126 -15.63 -5.72 0.07
N LEU A 127 -16.39 -4.71 -0.36
CA LEU A 127 -17.65 -4.35 0.30
C LEU A 127 -18.69 -5.49 0.22
N SER A 128 -18.72 -6.23 -0.90
CA SER A 128 -19.58 -7.41 -1.03
C SER A 128 -19.12 -8.54 -0.11
N LYS A 129 -17.80 -8.78 -0.03
CA LYS A 129 -17.21 -9.75 0.90
C LYS A 129 -17.42 -9.36 2.36
N ALA A 130 -17.34 -8.08 2.70
CA ALA A 130 -17.60 -7.58 4.05
C ALA A 130 -19.03 -7.91 4.52
N LYS A 131 -20.02 -7.78 3.62
CA LYS A 131 -21.41 -8.18 3.88
C LYS A 131 -21.58 -9.69 4.02
N GLU A 132 -20.91 -10.48 3.18
CA GLU A 132 -20.90 -11.94 3.31
C GLU A 132 -20.32 -12.37 4.68
N TRP A 133 -19.28 -11.67 5.13
CA TRP A 133 -18.61 -11.92 6.40
C TRP A 133 -19.23 -11.20 7.59
N GLU A 134 -20.35 -10.49 7.41
CA GLU A 134 -21.01 -9.73 8.45
C GLU A 134 -21.42 -10.65 9.62
N ASN A 135 -21.91 -11.85 9.29
CA ASN A 135 -22.38 -12.86 10.25
C ASN A 135 -21.27 -13.65 10.95
N PHE A 136 -19.99 -13.46 10.60
CA PHE A 136 -18.89 -14.13 11.32
C PHE A 136 -18.89 -13.66 12.77
N THR A 137 -19.18 -14.59 13.68
CA THR A 137 -19.21 -14.37 15.13
C THR A 137 -17.80 -14.42 15.73
N ASP A 138 -16.91 -15.23 15.14
CA ASP A 138 -15.52 -15.32 15.57
C ASP A 138 -14.66 -14.23 14.91
N SER A 139 -14.17 -13.31 15.75
CA SER A 139 -13.30 -12.22 15.33
C SER A 139 -11.92 -12.71 14.89
N VAL A 140 -11.42 -13.82 15.44
CA VAL A 140 -10.10 -14.37 15.12
C VAL A 140 -10.10 -14.99 13.73
N ALA A 141 -11.06 -15.90 13.46
CA ALA A 141 -11.24 -16.47 12.14
C ALA A 141 -11.52 -15.40 11.07
N PHE A 142 -12.26 -14.33 11.42
CA PHE A 142 -12.48 -13.21 10.52
C PHE A 142 -11.16 -12.52 10.14
N ILE A 143 -10.32 -12.17 11.12
CA ILE A 143 -9.02 -11.53 10.89
C ILE A 143 -8.12 -12.42 10.05
N GLU A 144 -8.10 -13.73 10.32
CA GLU A 144 -7.30 -14.68 9.54
C GLU A 144 -7.74 -14.73 8.07
N ASN A 145 -9.04 -14.78 7.81
CA ASN A 145 -9.56 -14.73 6.45
C ASN A 145 -9.23 -13.42 5.74
N VAL A 146 -9.32 -12.29 6.46
CA VAL A 146 -8.92 -10.97 5.94
C VAL A 146 -7.44 -10.94 5.59
N ALA A 147 -6.56 -11.40 6.49
CA ALA A 147 -5.12 -11.42 6.27
C ALA A 147 -4.74 -12.32 5.07
N ASN A 148 -5.31 -13.52 4.99
CA ASN A 148 -5.07 -14.44 3.87
C ASN A 148 -5.52 -13.84 2.53
N LEU A 149 -6.68 -13.16 2.52
CA LEU A 149 -7.18 -12.47 1.34
C LEU A 149 -6.23 -11.34 0.92
N MET A 150 -5.76 -10.53 1.86
CA MET A 150 -4.80 -9.45 1.59
C MET A 150 -3.48 -9.97 1.01
N ASP A 151 -2.92 -11.03 1.59
CA ASP A 151 -1.68 -11.64 1.09
C ASP A 151 -1.87 -12.18 -0.34
N SER A 152 -3.03 -12.79 -0.62
CA SER A 152 -3.34 -13.28 -1.97
C SER A 152 -3.41 -12.14 -2.99
N GLU A 153 -4.06 -11.03 -2.64
CA GLU A 153 -4.22 -9.84 -3.48
C GLU A 153 -2.88 -9.13 -3.71
N LYS A 154 -2.06 -9.02 -2.66
CA LYS A 154 -0.69 -8.50 -2.75
C LYS A 154 0.15 -9.33 -3.71
N ASN A 155 0.07 -10.65 -3.64
CA ASN A 155 0.81 -11.54 -4.52
C ASN A 155 0.36 -11.42 -5.98
N LEU A 156 -0.94 -11.27 -6.21
CA LEU A 156 -1.47 -11.00 -7.54
C LEU A 156 -1.01 -9.62 -8.07
N ALA A 157 -1.07 -8.58 -7.24
CA ALA A 157 -0.61 -7.25 -7.62
C ALA A 157 0.88 -7.25 -7.98
N LYS A 158 1.73 -7.99 -7.26
CA LYS A 158 3.15 -8.17 -7.61
C LYS A 158 3.36 -8.83 -8.98
N LEU A 159 2.43 -9.69 -9.38
CA LEU A 159 2.49 -10.38 -10.66
C LEU A 159 2.10 -9.45 -11.83
N LEU A 160 1.04 -8.66 -11.68
CA LEU A 160 0.41 -7.94 -12.80
C LEU A 160 0.64 -6.42 -12.81
N MET A 161 0.91 -5.80 -11.66
CA MET A 161 0.88 -4.34 -11.48
C MET A 161 2.26 -3.75 -11.21
N HIS A 162 2.34 -2.42 -11.29
CA HIS A 162 3.52 -1.66 -10.87
C HIS A 162 3.69 -1.71 -9.33
N PRO A 163 4.93 -1.68 -8.79
CA PRO A 163 5.17 -1.68 -7.34
C PRO A 163 4.44 -0.61 -6.55
N SER A 164 4.13 0.55 -7.16
CA SER A 164 3.30 1.58 -6.51
C SER A 164 1.95 1.04 -6.05
N THR A 165 1.27 0.26 -6.91
CA THR A 165 -0.04 -0.30 -6.60
C THR A 165 0.04 -1.39 -5.54
N VAL A 166 1.13 -2.16 -5.54
CA VAL A 166 1.37 -3.22 -4.54
C VAL A 166 1.39 -2.63 -3.12
N THR A 167 1.88 -1.41 -2.95
CA THR A 167 1.95 -0.76 -1.63
C THR A 167 0.61 -0.25 -1.11
N VAL A 168 -0.39 -0.06 -1.99
CA VAL A 168 -1.69 0.54 -1.63
C VAL A 168 -2.85 -0.45 -1.69
N ILE A 169 -2.72 -1.57 -2.41
CA ILE A 169 -3.83 -2.54 -2.57
C ILE A 169 -4.27 -3.16 -1.23
N GLU A 170 -3.32 -3.44 -0.33
CA GLU A 170 -3.60 -3.95 1.01
C GLU A 170 -4.41 -2.94 1.83
N GLN A 171 -4.13 -1.64 1.68
CA GLN A 171 -4.87 -0.57 2.36
C GLN A 171 -6.29 -0.45 1.82
N TRP A 172 -6.49 -0.54 0.50
CA TRP A 172 -7.82 -0.54 -0.09
C TRP A 172 -8.68 -1.70 0.41
N ALA A 173 -8.08 -2.90 0.49
CA ALA A 173 -8.73 -4.08 1.04
C ALA A 173 -9.06 -3.90 2.54
N ALA A 174 -8.10 -3.41 3.33
CA ALA A 174 -8.27 -3.22 4.77
C ALA A 174 -9.39 -2.22 5.07
N GLN A 175 -9.37 -1.06 4.41
CA GLN A 175 -10.38 -0.03 4.57
C GLN A 175 -11.77 -0.55 4.19
N ALA A 176 -11.92 -1.23 3.06
CA ALA A 176 -13.23 -1.71 2.61
C ALA A 176 -13.78 -2.90 3.44
N LEU A 177 -12.92 -3.81 3.90
CA LEU A 177 -13.35 -5.00 4.65
C LEU A 177 -13.59 -4.72 6.13
N VAL A 178 -12.80 -3.82 6.73
CA VAL A 178 -12.68 -3.74 8.18
C VAL A 178 -13.28 -2.45 8.75
N ALA A 179 -13.51 -1.40 7.95
CA ALA A 179 -14.01 -0.11 8.43
C ALA A 179 -15.21 -0.22 9.40
N ASP A 180 -16.20 -1.06 9.07
CA ASP A 180 -17.40 -1.21 9.90
C ASP A 180 -17.16 -2.03 11.18
N LYS A 181 -16.16 -2.92 11.17
CA LYS A 181 -15.86 -3.85 12.28
C LYS A 181 -14.68 -3.43 13.15
N VAL A 182 -13.99 -2.31 12.85
CA VAL A 182 -12.80 -1.85 13.60
C VAL A 182 -13.03 -1.85 15.11
N LYS A 183 -14.18 -1.35 15.57
CA LYS A 183 -14.50 -1.28 17.02
C LYS A 183 -14.58 -2.67 17.65
N ASN A 184 -15.25 -3.61 16.98
CA ASN A 184 -15.41 -4.98 17.48
C ASN A 184 -14.06 -5.71 17.48
N LEU A 185 -13.24 -5.50 16.44
CA LEU A 185 -11.90 -6.06 16.38
C LEU A 185 -10.99 -5.51 17.47
N LYS A 186 -11.05 -4.21 17.77
CA LYS A 186 -10.30 -3.61 18.90
C LYS A 186 -10.70 -4.24 20.24
N LEU A 187 -12.01 -4.42 20.47
CA LEU A 187 -12.51 -5.07 21.69
C LEU A 187 -12.06 -6.54 21.79
N SER A 188 -12.17 -7.30 20.70
CA SER A 188 -11.71 -8.68 20.63
C SER A 188 -10.19 -8.75 20.86
N PHE A 189 -9.41 -7.89 20.21
CA PHE A 189 -7.96 -7.83 20.40
C PHE A 189 -7.59 -7.56 21.86
N LYS A 190 -8.27 -6.60 22.52
CA LYS A 190 -8.08 -6.33 23.95
C LYS A 190 -8.38 -7.55 24.81
N SER A 191 -9.49 -8.25 24.53
CA SER A 191 -9.85 -9.49 25.23
C SER A 191 -8.77 -10.57 25.05
N HIS A 192 -8.25 -10.73 23.83
CA HIS A 192 -7.21 -11.70 23.52
C HIS A 192 -5.85 -11.35 24.12
N MET A 193 -5.51 -10.06 24.23
CA MET A 193 -4.29 -9.63 24.92
C MET A 193 -4.28 -10.02 26.40
N THR A 194 -5.44 -9.96 27.05
CA THR A 194 -5.60 -10.31 28.47
C THR A 194 -5.68 -11.82 28.71
N ASP A 195 -5.87 -12.62 27.67
CA ASP A 195 -5.93 -14.07 27.74
C ASP A 195 -4.52 -14.66 27.62
N GLU A 196 -4.04 -15.31 28.68
CA GLU A 196 -2.70 -15.91 28.72
C GLU A 196 -2.56 -17.13 27.78
N HIS A 197 -3.66 -17.64 27.22
CA HIS A 197 -3.65 -18.79 26.31
C HIS A 197 -3.59 -18.40 24.84
N PHE A 198 -3.66 -17.10 24.51
CA PHE A 198 -3.75 -16.65 23.13
C PHE A 198 -2.37 -16.54 22.47
N ASN A 199 -2.26 -16.98 21.21
CA ASN A 199 -0.98 -17.10 20.52
C ASN A 199 -0.52 -15.73 19.98
N GLY A 200 0.74 -15.34 20.24
CA GLY A 200 1.31 -14.10 19.73
C GLY A 200 1.22 -13.93 18.21
N SER A 201 1.14 -15.04 17.47
CA SER A 201 0.93 -15.04 16.01
C SER A 201 -0.46 -14.52 15.57
N GLU A 202 -1.52 -14.81 16.33
CA GLU A 202 -2.88 -14.37 16.01
C GLU A 202 -3.03 -12.87 16.28
N LEU A 203 -2.47 -12.41 17.40
CA LEU A 203 -2.34 -10.98 17.71
C LEU A 203 -1.53 -10.25 16.63
N HIS A 204 -0.46 -10.86 16.12
CA HIS A 204 0.33 -10.27 15.04
C HIS A 204 -0.49 -10.07 13.76
N LYS A 205 -1.30 -11.07 13.37
CA LYS A 205 -2.20 -10.94 12.21
C LYS A 205 -3.20 -9.80 12.40
N CYS A 206 -3.79 -9.68 13.60
CA CYS A 206 -4.71 -8.59 13.90
C CYS A 206 -4.01 -7.22 13.85
N TYR A 207 -2.83 -7.12 14.43
CA TYR A 207 -2.02 -5.90 14.38
C TYR A 207 -1.71 -5.49 12.93
N ASN A 208 -1.31 -6.43 12.07
CA ASN A 208 -1.02 -6.13 10.66
C ASN A 208 -2.24 -5.59 9.92
N VAL A 209 -3.44 -6.14 10.19
CA VAL A 209 -4.69 -5.65 9.61
C VAL A 209 -5.04 -4.25 10.14
N LEU A 210 -4.97 -4.03 11.46
CA LEU A 210 -5.29 -2.74 12.09
C LEU A 210 -4.31 -1.63 11.71
N LYS A 211 -3.04 -1.96 11.47
CA LYS A 211 -2.00 -1.02 11.02
C LYS A 211 -2.32 -0.40 9.65
N LEU A 212 -3.04 -1.12 8.79
CA LEU A 212 -3.40 -0.66 7.45
C LEU A 212 -4.60 0.30 7.44
N ILE A 213 -5.29 0.45 8.58
CA ILE A 213 -6.48 1.29 8.72
C ILE A 213 -6.08 2.62 9.36
N ASP A 214 -6.61 3.71 8.82
CA ASP A 214 -6.41 5.05 9.38
C ASP A 214 -6.90 5.10 10.83
N ASN A 215 -6.02 5.54 11.74
CA ASN A 215 -6.29 5.58 13.19
C ASN A 215 -6.61 4.21 13.82
N GLY A 216 -6.26 3.10 13.17
CA GLY A 216 -6.49 1.75 13.68
C GLY A 216 -5.72 1.45 14.96
N LEU A 217 -4.54 2.05 15.15
CA LEU A 217 -3.63 1.75 16.26
C LEU A 217 -3.72 2.71 17.46
N ILE A 218 -4.33 3.89 17.30
CA ILE A 218 -4.28 4.97 18.31
C ILE A 218 -4.81 4.53 19.69
N ASP A 219 -5.91 3.78 19.69
CA ASP A 219 -6.50 3.28 20.95
C ASP A 219 -5.71 2.09 21.50
N LEU A 220 -5.07 1.32 20.61
CA LEU A 220 -4.36 0.09 20.94
C LEU A 220 -3.11 0.35 21.79
N VAL A 221 -2.40 1.43 21.48
CA VAL A 221 -1.23 1.90 22.23
C VAL A 221 -1.61 2.21 23.69
N LYS A 222 -2.74 2.90 23.90
CA LYS A 222 -3.26 3.22 25.24
C LYS A 222 -3.78 1.99 25.98
N ASP A 223 -4.49 1.10 25.27
CA ASP A 223 -4.97 -0.15 25.84
C ASP A 223 -3.80 -1.06 26.27
N TYR A 224 -2.71 -1.07 25.52
CA TYR A 224 -1.50 -1.82 25.85
C TYR A 224 -0.78 -1.25 27.09
N GLU A 225 -0.60 0.06 27.17
CA GLU A 225 -0.05 0.73 28.36
C GLU A 225 -0.89 0.42 29.61
N THR A 226 -2.22 0.51 29.49
CA THR A 226 -3.15 0.17 30.57
C THR A 226 -3.04 -1.29 30.99
N TYR A 227 -2.88 -2.21 30.03
CA TYR A 227 -2.74 -3.63 30.31
C TYR A 227 -1.47 -3.96 31.10
N ILE A 228 -0.33 -3.36 30.76
CA ILE A 228 0.92 -3.54 31.51
C ILE A 228 0.77 -3.04 32.94
N ILE A 229 0.17 -1.86 33.13
CA ILE A 229 -0.08 -1.26 34.45
C ILE A 229 -1.02 -2.15 35.27
N ASP A 230 -2.11 -2.64 34.69
CA ASP A 230 -3.06 -3.51 35.38
C ASP A 230 -2.42 -4.86 35.76
N TYR A 231 -1.62 -5.45 34.87
CA TYR A 231 -0.92 -6.71 35.12
C TYR A 231 0.07 -6.58 36.28
N THR A 232 0.92 -5.55 36.25
CA THR A 232 1.91 -5.29 37.31
C THR A 232 1.23 -4.98 38.64
N THR A 233 0.21 -4.11 38.64
CA THR A 233 -0.55 -3.75 39.86
C THR A 233 -1.22 -4.97 40.50
N LYS A 234 -1.81 -5.87 39.70
CA LYS A 234 -2.39 -7.14 40.20
C LYS A 234 -1.33 -8.07 40.80
N LYS A 235 -0.13 -8.14 40.22
CA LYS A 235 0.98 -8.95 40.71
C LYS A 235 1.61 -8.41 42.00
N PHE A 236 1.70 -7.08 42.15
CA PHE A 236 2.20 -6.46 43.38
C PHE A 236 1.25 -6.69 44.58
N GLY A 237 -0.07 -6.70 44.34
CA GLY A 237 -1.05 -6.94 45.41
C GLY A 237 -0.92 -5.94 46.56
N LYS A 238 -0.98 -6.42 47.81
CA LYS A 238 -0.80 -5.58 49.02
C LYS A 238 0.66 -5.48 49.50
N ASP A 239 1.58 -6.25 48.91
CA ASP A 239 2.95 -6.46 49.41
C ASP A 239 4.00 -5.66 48.61
N PHE A 240 3.61 -4.50 48.06
CA PHE A 240 4.49 -3.62 47.27
C PHE A 240 5.76 -3.15 48.03
N ASN A 241 5.75 -3.22 49.37
CA ASN A 241 6.84 -2.75 50.21
C ASN A 241 8.01 -3.73 50.34
N ASP A 242 7.93 -4.97 49.84
CA ASP A 242 9.07 -5.89 49.82
C ASP A 242 9.93 -5.65 48.56
N PRO A 243 11.19 -5.18 48.71
CA PRO A 243 12.07 -4.91 47.58
C PRO A 243 12.35 -6.14 46.69
N LYS A 244 12.35 -7.35 47.24
CA LYS A 244 12.59 -8.58 46.46
C LYS A 244 11.38 -8.91 45.59
N ILE A 245 10.18 -8.80 46.16
CA ILE A 245 8.94 -8.97 45.40
C ILE A 245 8.87 -7.91 44.31
N PHE A 246 9.26 -6.68 44.63
CA PHE A 246 9.27 -5.59 43.66
C PHE A 246 10.14 -5.88 42.45
N VAL A 247 11.42 -6.21 42.68
CA VAL A 247 12.37 -6.50 41.60
C VAL A 247 11.93 -7.72 40.77
N ASN A 248 11.42 -8.78 41.42
CA ASN A 248 10.99 -9.98 40.71
C ASN A 248 9.77 -9.73 39.82
N VAL A 249 8.76 -9.01 40.31
CA VAL A 249 7.54 -8.69 39.53
C VAL A 249 7.88 -7.81 38.33
N VAL A 250 8.74 -6.81 38.50
CA VAL A 250 9.18 -5.93 37.40
C VAL A 250 9.97 -6.73 36.36
N ALA A 251 10.90 -7.59 36.78
CA ALA A 251 11.69 -8.41 35.87
C ALA A 251 10.81 -9.39 35.07
N GLU A 252 9.86 -10.06 35.72
CA GLU A 252 8.92 -10.99 35.08
C GLU A 252 8.00 -10.26 34.08
N ALA A 253 7.45 -9.11 34.47
CA ALA A 253 6.62 -8.29 33.58
C ALA A 253 7.42 -7.83 32.36
N HIS A 254 8.65 -7.36 32.56
CA HIS A 254 9.52 -6.93 31.47
C HIS A 254 9.79 -8.06 30.49
N GLU A 255 10.20 -9.25 30.95
CA GLU A 255 10.47 -10.40 30.06
C GLU A 255 9.21 -10.82 29.28
N LYS A 256 8.05 -10.86 29.95
CA LYS A 256 6.77 -11.22 29.32
C LYS A 256 6.38 -10.23 28.22
N PHE A 257 6.41 -8.94 28.52
CA PHE A 257 5.93 -7.91 27.60
C PHE A 257 6.94 -7.55 26.50
N ASP A 258 8.24 -7.69 26.75
CA ASP A 258 9.27 -7.57 25.71
C ASP A 258 9.10 -8.67 24.66
N LYS A 259 8.89 -9.92 25.11
CA LYS A 259 8.59 -11.04 24.21
C LYS A 259 7.29 -10.82 23.44
N LEU A 260 6.21 -10.37 24.11
CA LEU A 260 4.94 -10.08 23.44
C LEU A 260 5.08 -8.95 22.42
N THR A 261 5.80 -7.87 22.76
CA THR A 261 6.05 -6.74 21.86
C THR A 261 6.80 -7.19 20.62
N TYR A 262 7.82 -8.02 20.79
CA TYR A 262 8.59 -8.58 19.69
C TYR A 262 7.73 -9.46 18.77
N GLN A 263 6.92 -10.36 19.35
CA GLN A 263 6.13 -11.32 18.59
C GLN A 263 4.92 -10.71 17.89
N THR A 264 4.30 -9.68 18.48
CA THR A 264 3.04 -9.11 18.00
C THR A 264 3.24 -7.82 17.21
N PHE A 265 4.12 -6.91 17.66
CA PHE A 265 4.19 -5.54 17.14
C PHE A 265 5.38 -5.26 16.23
N ASP A 266 6.23 -6.25 15.95
CA ASP A 266 7.39 -6.11 15.06
C ASP A 266 8.29 -4.90 15.42
N LYS A 267 8.51 -4.69 16.72
CA LYS A 267 9.28 -3.55 17.29
C LYS A 267 8.77 -2.17 16.86
N HIS A 268 7.45 -2.02 16.69
CA HIS A 268 6.87 -0.72 16.43
C HIS A 268 7.22 0.28 17.54
N ARG A 269 7.80 1.42 17.12
CA ARG A 269 8.44 2.40 18.02
C ARG A 269 7.57 2.77 19.21
N GLU A 270 6.29 3.06 18.97
CA GLU A 270 5.35 3.49 20.02
C GLU A 270 5.10 2.42 21.09
N PHE A 271 5.10 1.13 20.74
CA PHE A 271 4.90 0.05 21.70
C PHE A 271 6.19 -0.22 22.51
N THR A 272 7.35 -0.07 21.88
CA THR A 272 8.65 -0.14 22.58
C THR A 272 8.85 1.05 23.54
N GLU A 273 8.45 2.25 23.14
CA GLU A 273 8.51 3.44 24.01
C GLU A 273 7.62 3.31 25.26
N ILE A 274 6.46 2.63 25.16
CA ILE A 274 5.64 2.32 26.33
C ILE A 274 6.41 1.41 27.29
N MET A 275 7.04 0.36 26.76
CA MET A 275 7.84 -0.57 27.58
C MET A 275 8.96 0.16 28.33
N ASP A 276 9.64 1.10 27.66
CA ASP A 276 10.69 1.92 28.30
C ASP A 276 10.14 2.90 29.33
N ARG A 277 8.92 3.42 29.14
CA ARG A 277 8.27 4.36 30.07
C ARG A 277 7.71 3.68 31.32
N VAL A 278 7.20 2.47 31.18
CA VAL A 278 6.59 1.71 32.29
C VAL A 278 7.66 1.03 33.17
N ARG A 279 8.93 1.05 32.73
CA ARG A 279 10.10 0.62 33.51
C ARG A 279 10.42 1.54 34.69
#